data_AF-A0A934X5V7-F1
#
_entry.id   AF-A0A934X5V7-F1
#
_cell.length_a   1.000
_cell.length_b   1.000
_cell.length_c   1.000
_cell.angle_alpha   90.00
_cell.angle_beta   90.00
_cell.angle_gamma   90.00
#
_symmetry.space_group_name_H-M   'P 1'
#
loop_
_entity.id
_entity.type
_entity.pdbx_description
1 polymer ?
#
loop_
_entity_poly.entity_id
_entity_poly.type
_entity_poly.pdbx_seq_one_letter_code
_entity_poly.pdbx_strand_id
1 'polypeptide(L)' 'MHVVRRGDTLWDIAAARLGPGATAGDIAAAWPRWYAANRRLIGPDPSHIVPGQRLVPPPEGALAGSPAAVLTSPGASR' A
#
# COMPACT_ATOMS: atom_id res chain seq x y z
N MET A 1 -7.42 4.07 8.61
CA MET A 1 -6.27 3.92 9.54
C MET A 1 -5.87 2.46 9.58
N HIS A 2 -4.57 2.14 9.60
CA HIS A 2 -4.05 0.77 9.70
C HIS A 2 -3.14 0.65 10.92
N VAL A 3 -3.24 -0.44 11.67
CA VAL A 3 -2.34 -0.73 12.80
C VAL A 3 -1.33 -1.76 12.33
N VAL A 4 -0.05 -1.38 12.31
CA VAL A 4 1.05 -2.25 11.89
C VAL A 4 1.11 -3.47 12.80
N ARG A 5 1.13 -4.66 12.20
CA ARG A 5 1.33 -5.94 12.88
C ARG A 5 2.76 -6.42 12.68
N ARG A 6 3.18 -7.41 13.48
CA ARG A 6 4.47 -8.08 13.26
C ARG A 6 4.48 -8.72 11.87
N GLY A 7 5.49 -8.35 11.07
CA GLY A 7 5.65 -8.83 9.69
C GLY A 7 4.97 -7.97 8.63
N ASP A 8 4.21 -6.94 9.01
CA ASP A 8 3.67 -6.00 8.03
C ASP A 8 4.80 -5.20 7.39
N THR A 9 4.65 -4.92 6.10
CA THR A 9 5.46 -3.96 5.35
C THR A 9 4.56 -2.87 4.77
N LEU A 10 5.11 -1.71 4.42
CA LEU A 10 4.34 -0.67 3.71
C LEU A 10 3.77 -1.19 2.38
N TRP A 11 4.44 -2.16 1.76
CA TRP A 11 3.98 -2.85 0.57
C TRP A 11 2.71 -3.65 0.84
N ASP A 12 2.72 -4.52 1.87
CA ASP A 12 1.56 -5.34 2.24
C ASP A 12 0.38 -4.48 2.70
N ILE A 13 0.65 -3.40 3.44
CA ILE A 13 -0.39 -2.46 3.89
C ILE A 13 -1.03 -1.76 2.68
N ALA A 14 -0.20 -1.35 1.70
CA ALA A 14 -0.70 -0.76 0.47
C ALA A 14 -1.51 -1.77 -0.36
N ALA A 15 -1.01 -3.01 -0.51
CA ALA A 15 -1.69 -4.08 -1.21
C ALA A 15 -3.05 -4.42 -0.58
N ALA A 16 -3.10 -4.56 0.75
CA ALA A 16 -4.34 -4.82 1.48
C ALA A 16 -5.37 -3.70 1.29
N ARG A 17 -4.93 -2.44 1.15
CA ARG A 17 -5.84 -1.30 0.92
C ARG A 17 -6.35 -1.21 -0.51
N LEU A 18 -5.54 -1.57 -1.49
CA LEU A 18 -5.92 -1.64 -2.90
C LEU A 18 -6.84 -2.85 -3.19
N GLY A 19 -6.70 -3.91 -2.41
CA GLY A 19 -7.52 -5.12 -2.51
C GLY A 19 -6.92 -6.19 -3.43
N PRO A 20 -7.60 -7.34 -3.57
CA PRO A 20 -7.05 -8.54 -4.22
C PRO A 20 -6.80 -8.40 -5.73
N GLY A 21 -7.32 -7.34 -6.38
CA GLY A 21 -7.09 -7.05 -7.79
C GLY A 21 -5.89 -6.15 -8.08
N ALA A 22 -5.17 -5.71 -7.05
CA ALA A 22 -4.04 -4.80 -7.20
C ALA A 22 -2.86 -5.48 -7.88
N THR A 23 -2.30 -4.83 -8.91
CA THR A 23 -1.06 -5.30 -9.52
C THR A 23 0.15 -4.85 -8.70
N ALA A 24 1.31 -5.48 -8.92
CA ALA A 24 2.55 -5.02 -8.31
C ALA A 24 2.88 -3.55 -8.67
N GLY A 25 2.47 -3.08 -9.86
CA GLY A 25 2.63 -1.68 -10.27
C GLY A 25 1.76 -0.72 -9.45
N ASP A 26 0.51 -1.11 -9.18
CA ASP A 26 -0.40 -0.33 -8.34
C ASP A 26 0.14 -0.22 -6.91
N ILE A 27 0.66 -1.33 -6.38
CA ILE A 27 1.26 -1.38 -5.04
C ILE A 27 2.54 -0.53 -5.00
N ALA A 28 3.39 -0.62 -6.03
CA ALA A 28 4.60 0.19 -6.18
C ALA A 28 4.31 1.70 -6.21
N ALA A 29 3.17 2.11 -6.78
CA ALA A 29 2.72 3.50 -6.79
C ALA A 29 2.06 3.92 -5.47
N ALA A 30 1.47 2.98 -4.73
CA ALA A 30 0.71 3.26 -3.52
C ALA A 30 1.57 3.28 -2.24
N TRP A 31 2.51 2.34 -2.07
CA TRP A 31 3.32 2.27 -0.84
C TRP A 31 4.14 3.55 -0.56
N PRO A 32 4.71 4.28 -1.56
CA PRO A 32 5.42 5.53 -1.29
C PRO A 32 4.48 6.63 -0.79
N ARG A 33 3.20 6.58 -1.17
CA ARG A 33 2.18 7.51 -0.68
C ARG A 33 1.84 7.23 0.78
N TRP A 34 1.80 5.96 1.17
CA TRP A 34 1.71 5.56 2.58
C TRP A 34 2.90 6.05 3.39
N TYR A 35 4.12 5.89 2.87
CA TYR A 35 5.30 6.46 3.51
C TYR A 35 5.20 7.98 3.62
N ALA A 36 4.89 8.70 2.53
CA ALA A 36 4.81 10.16 2.53
C ALA A 36 3.77 10.69 3.53
N ALA A 37 2.59 10.08 3.61
CA ALA A 37 1.55 10.44 4.57
C ALA A 37 1.97 10.21 6.02
N ASN A 38 2.87 9.27 6.27
CA ASN A 38 3.29 8.85 7.61
C ASN A 38 4.77 9.14 7.90
N ARG A 39 5.46 9.91 7.04
CA ARG A 39 6.91 10.14 7.12
C ARG A 39 7.33 10.76 8.44
N ARG A 40 6.47 11.60 9.03
CA ARG A 40 6.69 12.20 10.36
C ARG A 40 6.70 11.16 11.48
N LEU A 41 5.98 10.05 11.31
CA LEU A 41 5.86 8.97 12.29
C LEU A 41 6.89 7.87 12.05
N ILE A 42 7.18 7.54 10.78
CA ILE A 42 8.11 6.48 10.38
C ILE A 42 9.57 6.96 10.44
N GLY A 43 9.81 8.24 10.14
CA GLY A 43 11.15 8.80 10.07
C GLY A 43 11.79 8.63 8.68
N PRO A 44 13.13 8.73 8.58
CA PRO A 44 13.83 8.78 7.30
C PRO A 44 13.87 7.43 6.57
N ASP A 45 13.67 6.31 7.28
CA ASP A 45 13.69 4.98 6.69
C ASP A 45 12.26 4.43 6.53
N PRO A 46 11.75 4.25 5.31
CA PRO A 46 10.41 3.71 5.07
C PRO A 46 10.22 2.27 5.56
N SER A 47 11.30 1.51 5.73
CA SER A 47 11.26 0.13 6.22
C SER A 47 11.12 0.06 7.74
N HIS A 48 11.34 1.17 8.43
CA HIS A 48 11.30 1.24 9.89
C HIS A 48 9.88 1.46 10.42
N ILE A 49 8.96 0.57 10.04
CA ILE A 49 7.63 0.50 10.67
C ILE A 49 7.66 -0.52 11.81
N VAL A 50 7.01 -0.18 12.92
CA VAL A 50 7.01 -1.04 14.12
C VAL A 50 5.60 -1.50 14.49
N PRO A 51 5.44 -2.72 15.05
CA PRO A 51 4.13 -3.20 15.49
C PRO A 51 3.47 -2.25 16.49
N GLY A 52 2.16 -2.02 16.32
CA GLY A 52 1.37 -1.09 17.12
C GLY A 52 1.34 0.34 16.58
N GLN A 53 2.18 0.67 15.59
CA GLN A 53 2.16 1.97 14.94
C GLN A 53 0.86 2.15 14.14
N ARG A 54 0.22 3.31 14.29
CA ARG A 54 -1.02 3.65 13.59
C ARG A 54 -0.70 4.48 12.35
N LEU A 55 -0.80 3.87 11.18
CA LEU A 55 -0.60 4.54 9.91
C LEU A 55 -1.93 5.11 9.39
N VAL A 56 -1.86 6.35 8.92
CA VAL A 56 -2.97 7.06 8.30
C VAL A 56 -2.94 6.77 6.80
N PRO A 57 -4.08 6.37 6.19
CA PRO A 57 -4.15 6.18 4.75
C PRO A 57 -3.89 7.53 4.04
N PRO A 58 -3.24 7.52 2.87
CA PRO A 58 -3.09 8.73 2.08
C PRO A 58 -4.48 9.27 1.66
N PRO A 59 -4.64 10.59 1.50
CA PRO A 59 -5.91 11.19 1.08
C PRO A 59 -6.36 10.65 -0.28
N GLU A 60 -7.66 10.36 -0.44
CA GLU A 60 -8.22 9.70 -1.63
C GLU A 60 -8.14 10.52 -2.94
N GLY A 61 -7.61 11.75 -2.89
CA GLY A 61 -7.45 12.63 -4.06
C GLY A 61 -6.35 12.25 -5.05
N ALA A 62 -5.54 11.20 -4.79
CA ALA A 62 -4.52 10.71 -5.72
C ALA A 62 -4.90 9.37 -6.41
N LEU A 63 -6.13 8.89 -6.20
CA LEU A 63 -6.70 7.73 -6.89
C LEU A 63 -7.48 8.10 -8.17
N ALA A 64 -7.54 9.39 -8.55
CA ALA A 64 -7.95 9.80 -9.90
C ALA A 64 -6.78 9.57 -10.89
N GLY A 65 -6.34 8.32 -10.98
CA GLY A 65 -5.28 7.83 -11.86
C GLY A 65 -5.68 6.48 -12.40
N SER A 66 -6.79 6.48 -13.14
CA SER A 66 -7.26 5.47 -14.09
C SER A 66 -7.96 4.21 -13.56
N PRO A 67 -9.22 3.96 -13.96
CA PRO A 67 -9.81 2.61 -14.05
C PRO A 67 -9.22 1.81 -15.24
N ALA A 68 -7.91 1.89 -15.47
CA ALA A 68 -7.24 1.31 -16.63
C ALA A 68 -6.51 0.02 -16.28
N ALA A 69 -7.26 -1.06 -16.08
CA ALA A 69 -6.88 -2.40 -16.51
C ALA A 69 -8.07 -3.36 -16.33
N VAL A 70 -9.18 -3.06 -16.99
CA VAL A 70 -10.07 -4.11 -17.51
C VAL A 70 -9.31 -4.90 -18.57
N LEU A 71 -8.33 -5.73 -18.20
CA LEU A 71 -7.69 -6.69 -19.10
C LEU A 71 -7.28 -7.94 -18.32
N THR A 72 -8.09 -8.97 -18.48
CA THR A 72 -7.73 -10.39 -18.66
C THR A 72 -6.32 -10.83 -18.20
N SER A 73 -6.28 -11.80 -17.30
CA SER A 73 -5.37 -12.95 -17.46
C SER A 73 -5.96 -14.19 -16.77
N PRO A 74 -6.20 -15.29 -17.51
CA PRO A 74 -6.63 -16.57 -16.95
C PRO A 74 -5.42 -17.38 -16.49
N GLY A 75 -5.54 -18.00 -15.31
CA GLY A 75 -4.76 -19.18 -14.94
C GLY A 75 -3.35 -18.94 -14.38
N ALA A 76 -3.11 -19.49 -13.20
CA ALA A 76 -1.90 -20.27 -12.93
C ALA A 76 -2.16 -21.14 -11.70
N SER A 77 -2.29 -22.44 -11.95
CA SER A 77 -2.39 -23.52 -10.98
C SER A 77 -1.20 -23.54 -10.01
N ARG A 78 -1.45 -23.95 -8.76
CA ARG A 78 -0.77 -25.12 -8.18
C ARG A 78 -1.54 -25.69 -7.00
#